data_AF-V2WR89-F1
#
_entry.id   AF-V2WR89-F1
#
_cell.length_a   1.000
_cell.length_b   1.000
_cell.length_c   1.000
_cell.angle_alpha   90.00
_cell.angle_beta   90.00
_cell.angle_gamma   90.00
#
_symmetry.space_group_name_H-M   'P 1'
#
loop_
_entity.id
_entity.type
_entity.pdbx_description
1 polymer ?
#
loop_
_entity_poly.entity_id
_entity_poly.type
_entity_poly.pdbx_seq_one_letter_code
_entity_poly.pdbx_strand_id
1 'polypeptide(L)'
;MLTLPPELLNAIVDELSARDKKNLRSTNKLFDLVVGPSLFSTLVVDVKERGLFASVSCLKVFSEEGCEVTSYVKNLVIRSLGPTFDFPFVRGADGITWITTPSSKEVDEKALAFDNMKELLPRVLSSFVNLASVEWTIPHYDPEWAHALVINTIATLPLLSNLSLEFVWNYHKPHASPLNLSPFHNLKSFSLKGSFRDLEENVLRPIRGLLKNNADLSTLSLDFTKSSSSTEADLDQFITSWSPKVLAKANLKHLRLGLFQGTLTPSSLSHLRSLSSLELLDARMVVSANIWDALHQEKIHLREIVVPAVNDSFLRYIGSYSGIRKLHYHSVGAPIERADSTLADMFYEQVLPRHTDTLEDLAIHPRFEGRWSFGERNAKVLRQCTVLMSLGVSLDRVHGGSLNVASALNCALSHPHLQQLYLRCTLFVGPRPTKRKPTVLSSALIFSLTKDIEQAVLSFTTQAESNRMLEVVAHDSNYEKIYETRVEHGVLGFVAVDA
;
A
#
# COMPACT_ATOMS: atom_id res chain seq x y z
N MET A 1 -14.24 43.15 -11.07
CA MET A 1 -13.71 41.76 -11.05
C MET A 1 -12.64 41.72 -9.99
N LEU A 2 -12.77 40.82 -9.01
CA LEU A 2 -11.92 40.77 -7.81
C LEU A 2 -10.44 40.65 -8.18
N THR A 3 -9.65 41.69 -7.89
CA THR A 3 -8.19 41.70 -7.96
C THR A 3 -7.61 40.95 -6.77
N LEU A 4 -7.95 39.67 -6.63
CA LEU A 4 -7.30 38.81 -5.65
C LEU A 4 -5.91 38.43 -6.21
N PRO A 5 -4.83 38.54 -5.41
CA PRO A 5 -3.53 38.00 -5.75
C PRO A 5 -3.62 36.50 -6.12
N PRO A 6 -2.83 36.02 -7.10
CA PRO A 6 -2.81 34.61 -7.49
C PRO A 6 -2.59 33.64 -6.33
N GLU A 7 -1.81 34.03 -5.33
CA GLU A 7 -1.52 33.24 -4.13
C GLU A 7 -2.78 32.98 -3.31
N LEU A 8 -3.66 33.99 -3.17
CA LEU A 8 -4.94 33.82 -2.48
C LEU A 8 -5.90 32.95 -3.29
N LEU A 9 -5.88 33.06 -4.62
CA LEU A 9 -6.70 32.21 -5.48
C LEU A 9 -6.25 30.75 -5.39
N ASN A 10 -4.95 30.47 -5.39
CA ASN A 10 -4.42 29.13 -5.19
C ASN A 10 -4.80 28.57 -3.81
N ALA A 11 -4.65 29.37 -2.75
CA ALA A 11 -5.05 28.95 -1.40
C ALA A 11 -6.55 28.63 -1.32
N ILE A 12 -7.42 29.42 -1.98
CA ILE A 12 -8.85 29.10 -2.07
C ILE A 12 -9.04 27.78 -2.80
N VAL A 13 -8.39 27.58 -3.95
CA VAL A 13 -8.53 26.36 -4.74
C VAL A 13 -8.07 25.12 -3.96
N ASP A 14 -6.98 25.21 -3.21
CA ASP A 14 -6.44 24.10 -2.43
C ASP A 14 -7.40 23.61 -1.33
N GLU A 15 -8.26 24.48 -0.82
CA GLU A 15 -9.28 24.16 0.19
C GLU A 15 -10.61 23.64 -0.40
N LEU A 16 -10.79 23.68 -1.74
CA LEU A 16 -12.03 23.26 -2.40
C LEU A 16 -12.04 21.77 -2.76
N SER A 17 -13.23 21.17 -2.67
CA SER A 17 -13.48 19.82 -3.20
C SER A 17 -13.32 19.77 -4.73
N ALA A 18 -13.05 18.61 -5.32
CA ALA A 18 -13.03 18.45 -6.78
C ALA A 18 -14.33 18.93 -7.46
N ARG A 19 -15.48 18.77 -6.80
CA ARG A 19 -16.78 19.26 -7.31
C ARG A 19 -16.82 20.78 -7.35
N ASP A 20 -16.38 21.43 -6.27
CA ASP A 20 -16.40 22.89 -6.18
C ASP A 20 -15.34 23.52 -7.09
N LYS A 21 -14.18 22.88 -7.27
CA LYS A 21 -13.20 23.26 -8.29
C LYS A 21 -13.83 23.28 -9.69
N LYS A 22 -14.57 22.24 -10.08
CA LYS A 22 -15.27 22.19 -11.38
C LYS A 22 -16.28 23.31 -11.54
N ASN A 23 -17.05 23.61 -10.49
CA ASN A 23 -18.02 24.71 -10.50
C ASN A 23 -17.32 26.07 -10.57
N LEU A 24 -16.25 26.28 -9.80
CA LEU A 24 -15.50 27.53 -9.78
C LEU A 24 -14.86 27.81 -11.13
N ARG A 25 -14.27 26.78 -11.74
CA ARG A 25 -13.70 26.82 -13.10
C ARG A 25 -14.70 27.34 -14.14
N SER A 26 -15.98 26.97 -14.05
CA SER A 26 -17.00 27.39 -15.01
C SER A 26 -17.51 28.83 -14.80
N THR A 27 -17.13 29.50 -13.70
CA THR A 27 -17.60 30.87 -13.42
C THR A 27 -16.87 31.94 -14.23
N ASN A 28 -15.56 31.80 -14.48
CA ASN A 28 -14.74 32.79 -15.20
C ASN A 28 -13.42 32.20 -15.72
N LYS A 29 -12.89 32.74 -16.83
CA LYS A 29 -11.58 32.39 -17.42
C LYS A 29 -10.38 32.49 -16.45
N LEU A 30 -10.40 33.44 -15.51
CA LEU A 30 -9.34 33.54 -14.50
C LEU A 30 -9.34 32.32 -13.58
N PHE A 31 -10.53 31.91 -13.11
CA PHE A 31 -10.65 30.68 -12.33
C PHE A 31 -10.36 29.45 -13.16
N ASP A 32 -10.69 29.44 -14.46
CA ASP A 32 -10.29 28.36 -15.37
C ASP A 32 -8.76 28.17 -15.39
N LEU A 33 -8.01 29.26 -15.55
CA LEU A 33 -6.55 29.26 -15.59
C LEU A 33 -5.92 28.83 -14.25
N VAL A 34 -6.50 29.26 -13.12
CA VAL A 34 -5.97 28.96 -11.78
C VAL A 34 -6.36 27.54 -11.33
N VAL A 35 -7.60 27.14 -11.56
CA VAL A 35 -8.11 25.83 -11.14
C VAL A 35 -7.60 24.71 -12.04
N GLY A 36 -7.44 24.96 -13.34
CA GLY A 36 -7.04 23.96 -14.33
C GLY A 36 -5.83 23.10 -13.90
N PRO A 37 -4.68 23.71 -13.57
CA PRO A 37 -3.49 22.96 -13.15
C PRO A 37 -3.69 22.07 -11.92
N SER A 38 -4.45 22.54 -10.93
CA SER A 38 -4.74 21.78 -9.70
C SER A 38 -5.77 20.67 -9.95
N LEU A 39 -6.82 20.97 -10.72
CA LEU A 39 -7.88 20.02 -11.05
C LEU A 39 -7.36 18.88 -11.95
N PHE A 40 -6.49 19.19 -12.90
CA PHE A 40 -5.98 18.21 -13.87
C PHE A 40 -4.60 17.65 -13.53
N SER A 41 -4.07 17.92 -12.34
CA SER A 41 -2.76 17.38 -11.93
C SER A 41 -2.77 15.86 -11.85
N THR A 42 -3.92 15.26 -11.55
CA THR A 42 -4.12 13.82 -11.48
C THR A 42 -5.22 13.41 -12.45
N LEU A 43 -4.88 12.53 -13.40
CA LEU A 43 -5.82 11.98 -14.36
C LEU A 43 -6.07 10.50 -14.06
N VAL A 44 -7.33 10.09 -14.00
CA VAL A 44 -7.71 8.69 -13.84
C VAL A 44 -8.28 8.14 -15.15
N VAL A 45 -7.68 7.05 -15.63
CA VAL A 45 -8.11 6.28 -16.79
C VAL A 45 -8.72 4.96 -16.31
N ASP A 46 -10.02 4.82 -16.50
CA ASP A 46 -10.78 3.62 -16.12
C ASP A 46 -11.74 3.27 -17.26
N VAL A 47 -11.26 2.45 -18.21
CA VAL A 47 -12.03 2.09 -19.41
C VAL A 47 -12.76 0.79 -19.18
N LYS A 48 -14.03 0.91 -18.81
CA LYS A 48 -14.97 -0.20 -18.68
C LYS A 48 -15.86 -0.34 -19.91
N GLU A 49 -16.55 -1.47 -20.06
CA GLU A 49 -17.43 -1.73 -21.19
C GLU A 49 -18.48 -0.62 -21.35
N ARG A 50 -19.14 -0.27 -20.25
CA ARG A 50 -20.18 0.77 -20.23
C ARG A 50 -19.64 2.19 -20.49
N GLY A 51 -18.35 2.41 -20.25
CA GLY A 51 -17.67 3.69 -20.39
C GLY A 51 -16.81 3.81 -21.65
N LEU A 52 -16.78 2.80 -22.52
CA LEU A 52 -15.83 2.73 -23.64
C LEU A 52 -15.97 3.93 -24.59
N PHE A 53 -17.18 4.21 -25.08
CA PHE A 53 -17.40 5.32 -26.01
C PHE A 53 -17.09 6.69 -25.39
N ALA A 54 -17.48 6.90 -24.14
CA ALA A 54 -17.14 8.13 -23.42
C ALA A 54 -15.62 8.28 -23.26
N SER A 55 -14.94 7.18 -22.91
CA SER A 55 -13.48 7.15 -22.78
C SER A 55 -12.79 7.46 -24.10
N VAL A 56 -13.24 6.85 -25.21
CA VAL A 56 -12.70 7.13 -26.54
C VAL A 56 -12.93 8.59 -26.94
N SER A 57 -14.11 9.15 -26.68
CA SER A 57 -14.39 10.56 -26.94
C SER A 57 -13.46 11.49 -26.14
N CYS A 58 -13.20 11.20 -24.87
CA CYS A 58 -12.25 11.97 -24.07
C CYS A 58 -10.81 11.81 -24.58
N LEU A 59 -10.39 10.60 -24.95
CA LEU A 59 -9.07 10.37 -25.57
C LEU A 59 -8.91 11.18 -26.85
N LYS A 60 -9.96 11.31 -27.67
CA LYS A 60 -9.93 12.18 -28.86
C LYS A 60 -9.65 13.63 -28.46
N VAL A 61 -10.39 14.17 -27.50
CA VAL A 61 -10.18 15.55 -27.01
C VAL A 61 -8.75 15.75 -26.49
N PHE A 62 -8.19 14.80 -25.75
CA PHE A 62 -6.81 14.90 -25.26
C PHE A 62 -5.74 14.70 -26.34
N SER A 63 -6.10 14.04 -27.45
CA SER A 63 -5.20 13.84 -28.58
C SER A 63 -5.15 15.05 -29.53
N GLU A 64 -6.06 16.01 -29.37
CA GLU A 64 -6.07 17.24 -30.17
C GLU A 64 -4.85 18.10 -29.85
N GLU A 65 -4.18 18.60 -30.90
CA GLU A 65 -3.05 19.52 -30.75
C GLU A 65 -3.48 20.78 -29.99
N GLY A 66 -2.69 21.17 -28.99
CA GLY A 66 -2.98 22.34 -28.17
C GLY A 66 -3.93 22.09 -26.99
N CYS A 67 -4.28 20.84 -26.68
CA CYS A 67 -5.01 20.53 -25.44
C CYS A 67 -4.15 20.87 -24.21
N GLU A 68 -4.38 22.04 -23.60
CA GLU A 68 -3.58 22.54 -22.46
C GLU A 68 -3.61 21.59 -21.25
N VAL A 69 -4.69 20.83 -21.10
CA VAL A 69 -4.90 19.89 -19.98
C VAL A 69 -3.77 18.86 -19.88
N THR A 70 -3.25 18.39 -21.01
CA THR A 70 -2.20 17.35 -21.04
C THR A 70 -0.90 17.84 -20.39
N SER A 71 -0.63 19.15 -20.47
CA SER A 71 0.51 19.78 -19.82
C SER A 71 0.37 19.89 -18.30
N TYR A 72 -0.85 19.81 -17.76
CA TYR A 72 -1.10 19.87 -16.32
C TYR A 72 -0.94 18.51 -15.63
N VAL A 73 -1.05 17.41 -16.37
CA VAL A 73 -1.03 16.06 -15.80
C VAL A 73 0.36 15.74 -15.24
N LYS A 74 0.41 15.51 -13.92
CA LYS A 74 1.60 15.10 -13.16
C LYS A 74 1.50 13.67 -12.68
N ASN A 75 0.29 13.21 -12.38
CA ASN A 75 0.00 11.86 -11.92
C ASN A 75 -1.03 11.21 -12.84
N LEU A 76 -0.77 9.97 -13.23
CA LEU A 76 -1.69 9.17 -14.01
C LEU A 76 -2.03 7.91 -13.22
N VAL A 77 -3.33 7.68 -13.02
CA VAL A 77 -3.85 6.46 -12.40
C VAL A 77 -4.61 5.67 -13.46
N ILE A 78 -4.13 4.50 -13.81
CA ILE A 78 -4.79 3.58 -14.75
C ILE A 78 -5.40 2.45 -13.92
N ARG A 79 -6.71 2.27 -14.00
CA ARG A 79 -7.43 1.21 -13.26
C ARG A 79 -7.76 0.00 -14.11
N SER A 80 -8.12 0.25 -15.37
CA SER A 80 -8.38 -0.79 -16.36
C SER A 80 -8.37 -0.20 -17.78
N LEU A 81 -7.92 -1.02 -18.72
CA LEU A 81 -7.96 -0.78 -20.16
C LEU A 81 -8.69 -1.92 -20.92
N GLY A 82 -9.39 -2.79 -20.20
CA GLY A 82 -10.09 -3.97 -20.72
C GLY A 82 -11.61 -3.80 -20.70
N PRO A 83 -12.22 -3.18 -21.72
CA PRO A 83 -13.68 -2.99 -21.80
C PRO A 83 -14.43 -4.30 -22.10
N THR A 84 -13.75 -5.43 -22.31
CA THR A 84 -14.37 -6.70 -22.72
C THR A 84 -14.87 -7.54 -21.55
N PHE A 85 -14.66 -7.11 -20.30
CA PHE A 85 -14.92 -7.92 -19.10
C PHE A 85 -15.68 -7.16 -17.99
N ASP A 86 -16.64 -6.31 -18.35
CA ASP A 86 -17.75 -6.11 -17.41
C ASP A 86 -18.54 -7.43 -17.41
N PHE A 87 -18.44 -8.18 -16.30
CA PHE A 87 -19.12 -9.46 -16.14
C PHE A 87 -20.56 -9.39 -16.70
N PRO A 88 -21.03 -10.35 -17.51
CA PRO A 88 -22.35 -10.33 -18.15
C PRO A 88 -23.47 -10.62 -17.14
N PHE A 89 -23.31 -10.19 -15.90
CA PHE A 89 -24.14 -10.48 -14.77
C PHE A 89 -24.59 -9.17 -14.14
N VAL A 90 -25.89 -8.91 -14.18
CA VAL A 90 -26.48 -7.95 -13.28
C VAL A 90 -26.96 -8.73 -12.07
N ARG A 91 -26.53 -8.32 -10.88
CA ARG A 91 -27.13 -8.84 -9.64
C ARG A 91 -28.45 -8.10 -9.45
N GLY A 92 -29.54 -8.70 -9.90
CA GLY A 92 -30.89 -8.23 -9.64
C GLY A 92 -31.40 -8.70 -8.27
N ALA A 93 -32.58 -8.24 -7.86
CA ALA A 93 -33.25 -8.70 -6.64
C ALA A 93 -33.47 -10.23 -6.64
N ASP A 94 -33.60 -10.84 -7.82
CA ASP A 94 -33.89 -12.26 -8.02
C ASP A 94 -32.64 -13.13 -8.26
N GLY A 95 -31.44 -12.56 -8.11
CA GLY A 95 -30.16 -13.28 -8.28
C GLY A 95 -29.33 -12.79 -9.48
N ILE A 96 -28.47 -13.68 -9.97
CA ILE A 96 -27.54 -13.38 -11.07
C ILE A 96 -28.25 -13.67 -12.41
N THR A 97 -28.66 -12.61 -13.11
CA THR A 97 -29.21 -12.73 -14.47
C THR A 97 -28.13 -12.49 -15.51
N TRP A 98 -28.02 -13.42 -16.46
CA TRP A 98 -27.20 -13.25 -17.65
C TRP A 98 -27.78 -12.11 -18.49
N ILE A 99 -26.95 -11.13 -18.82
CA ILE A 99 -27.31 -10.08 -19.76
C ILE A 99 -27.53 -10.74 -21.13
N THR A 100 -28.60 -10.37 -21.81
CA THR A 100 -28.91 -10.78 -23.19
C THR A 100 -27.69 -10.61 -24.08
N THR A 101 -27.43 -11.60 -24.93
CA THR A 101 -26.35 -11.57 -25.91
C THR A 101 -26.40 -10.25 -26.69
N PRO A 102 -25.30 -9.46 -26.74
CA PRO A 102 -25.30 -8.19 -27.43
C PRO A 102 -25.67 -8.37 -28.90
N SER A 103 -26.33 -7.38 -29.49
CA SER A 103 -26.64 -7.41 -30.91
C SER A 103 -25.36 -7.36 -31.75
N SER A 104 -25.37 -7.94 -32.97
CA SER A 104 -24.21 -7.90 -33.87
C SER A 104 -23.68 -6.49 -34.09
N LYS A 105 -24.58 -5.50 -34.20
CA LYS A 105 -24.22 -4.09 -34.40
C LYS A 105 -23.47 -3.49 -33.21
N GLU A 106 -23.89 -3.80 -31.98
CA GLU A 106 -23.19 -3.34 -30.77
C GLU A 106 -21.79 -3.95 -30.65
N VAL A 107 -21.62 -5.19 -31.12
CA VAL A 107 -20.30 -5.85 -31.15
C VAL A 107 -19.36 -5.11 -32.12
N ASP A 108 -19.85 -4.77 -33.32
CA ASP A 108 -19.06 -4.05 -34.33
C ASP A 108 -18.67 -2.62 -33.86
N GLU A 109 -19.60 -1.88 -33.25
CA GLU A 109 -19.34 -0.53 -32.74
C GLU A 109 -18.34 -0.55 -31.57
N LYS A 110 -18.43 -1.53 -30.68
CA LYS A 110 -17.46 -1.71 -29.58
C LYS A 110 -16.09 -2.11 -30.09
N ALA A 111 -16.01 -2.98 -31.09
CA ALA A 111 -14.75 -3.35 -31.72
C ALA A 111 -14.07 -2.10 -32.33
N LEU A 112 -14.83 -1.28 -33.07
CA LEU A 112 -14.32 -0.03 -33.64
C LEU A 112 -13.89 0.97 -32.55
N ALA A 113 -14.64 1.11 -31.47
CA ALA A 113 -14.26 1.97 -30.35
C ALA A 113 -12.98 1.48 -29.66
N PHE A 114 -12.81 0.16 -29.53
CA PHE A 114 -11.61 -0.44 -28.97
C PHE A 114 -10.37 -0.23 -29.84
N ASP A 115 -10.51 -0.35 -31.17
CA ASP A 115 -9.43 -0.04 -32.11
C ASP A 115 -9.05 1.45 -32.07
N ASN A 116 -10.04 2.35 -32.00
CA ASN A 116 -9.79 3.78 -31.81
C ASN A 116 -9.03 4.05 -30.51
N MET A 117 -9.39 3.38 -29.42
CA MET A 117 -8.67 3.52 -28.14
C MET A 117 -7.20 3.12 -28.29
N LYS A 118 -6.92 2.00 -28.98
CA LYS A 118 -5.56 1.51 -29.21
C LYS A 118 -4.70 2.51 -30.00
N GLU A 119 -5.30 3.24 -30.94
CA GLU A 119 -4.62 4.30 -31.70
C GLU A 119 -4.42 5.59 -30.89
N LEU A 120 -5.43 6.02 -30.13
CA LEU A 120 -5.44 7.30 -29.43
C LEU A 120 -4.62 7.28 -28.14
N LEU A 121 -4.68 6.19 -27.39
CA LEU A 121 -4.02 6.07 -26.09
C LEU A 121 -2.52 6.42 -26.12
N PRO A 122 -1.67 5.87 -27.02
CA PRO A 122 -0.25 6.23 -27.04
C PRO A 122 -0.01 7.70 -27.37
N ARG A 123 -0.87 8.32 -28.22
CA ARG A 123 -0.76 9.75 -28.54
C ARG A 123 -1.04 10.61 -27.32
N VAL A 124 -2.11 10.31 -26.60
CA VAL A 124 -2.48 11.01 -25.36
C VAL A 124 -1.41 10.83 -24.29
N LEU A 125 -0.94 9.59 -24.04
CA LEU A 125 0.09 9.34 -23.03
C LEU A 125 1.40 10.07 -23.34
N SER A 126 1.80 10.13 -24.61
CA SER A 126 3.02 10.85 -25.04
C SER A 126 2.89 12.37 -24.85
N SER A 127 1.67 12.90 -24.82
CA SER A 127 1.42 14.34 -24.63
C SER A 127 1.58 14.79 -23.16
N PHE A 128 1.63 13.87 -22.20
CA PHE A 128 1.80 14.18 -20.78
C PHE A 128 3.27 14.48 -20.44
N VAL A 129 3.81 15.55 -21.01
CA VAL A 129 5.23 15.95 -20.88
C VAL A 129 5.67 16.20 -19.44
N ASN A 130 4.73 16.55 -18.55
CA ASN A 130 4.95 16.81 -17.13
C ASN A 130 4.62 15.62 -16.22
N LEU A 131 4.35 14.45 -16.79
CA LEU A 131 4.01 13.25 -16.02
C LEU A 131 5.21 12.80 -15.17
N ALA A 132 5.03 12.81 -13.86
CA ALA A 132 6.04 12.44 -12.89
C ALA A 132 5.76 11.08 -12.23
N SER A 133 4.49 10.68 -12.16
CA SER A 133 4.05 9.46 -11.47
C SER A 133 2.99 8.70 -12.28
N VAL A 134 3.16 7.38 -12.36
CA VAL A 134 2.16 6.47 -12.92
C VAL A 134 1.84 5.38 -11.89
N GLU A 135 0.56 5.24 -11.58
CA GLU A 135 0.01 4.10 -10.87
C GLU A 135 -0.88 3.31 -11.82
N TRP A 136 -0.61 2.02 -11.99
CA TRP A 136 -1.39 1.17 -12.86
C TRP A 136 -1.80 -0.12 -12.15
N THR A 137 -3.09 -0.20 -11.83
CA THR A 137 -3.75 -1.46 -11.51
C THR A 137 -4.02 -2.19 -12.82
N ILE A 138 -3.42 -3.37 -12.99
CA ILE A 138 -3.51 -4.22 -14.18
C ILE A 138 -4.41 -5.42 -13.84
N PRO A 139 -5.71 -5.36 -14.18
CA PRO A 139 -6.56 -6.53 -14.10
C PRO A 139 -6.12 -7.62 -15.08
N HIS A 140 -6.39 -8.88 -14.73
CA HIS A 140 -6.14 -10.04 -15.59
C HIS A 140 -6.88 -10.02 -16.94
N TYR A 141 -7.86 -9.14 -17.11
CA TYR A 141 -8.64 -8.98 -18.34
C TYR A 141 -8.19 -7.79 -19.20
N ASP A 142 -7.20 -7.01 -18.74
CA ASP A 142 -6.57 -6.03 -19.60
C ASP A 142 -5.85 -6.76 -20.75
N PRO A 143 -5.99 -6.27 -21.99
CA PRO A 143 -5.45 -6.94 -23.15
C PRO A 143 -3.92 -6.84 -23.18
N GLU A 144 -3.22 -7.90 -23.61
CA GLU A 144 -1.75 -7.93 -23.62
C GLU A 144 -1.11 -6.78 -24.42
N TRP A 145 -1.78 -6.33 -25.49
CA TRP A 145 -1.29 -5.19 -26.27
C TRP A 145 -1.19 -3.91 -25.43
N ALA A 146 -2.10 -3.72 -24.46
CA ALA A 146 -2.12 -2.53 -23.63
C ALA A 146 -0.89 -2.48 -22.72
N HIS A 147 -0.47 -3.62 -22.16
CA HIS A 147 0.73 -3.72 -21.32
C HIS A 147 1.96 -3.20 -22.06
N ALA A 148 2.25 -3.75 -23.24
CA ALA A 148 3.42 -3.35 -24.03
C ALA A 148 3.31 -1.90 -24.52
N LEU A 149 2.13 -1.50 -25.01
CA LEU A 149 1.91 -0.16 -25.55
C LEU A 149 2.09 0.90 -24.47
N VAL A 150 1.38 0.77 -23.33
CA VAL A 150 1.42 1.76 -22.25
C VAL A 150 2.83 1.85 -21.67
N ILE A 151 3.46 0.72 -21.33
CA ILE A 151 4.82 0.70 -20.76
C ILE A 151 5.82 1.38 -21.71
N ASN A 152 5.82 1.01 -22.99
CA ASN A 152 6.75 1.59 -23.95
C ASN A 152 6.49 3.08 -24.16
N THR A 153 5.23 3.52 -24.17
CA THR A 153 4.90 4.94 -24.33
C THR A 153 5.33 5.76 -23.12
N ILE A 154 4.93 5.37 -21.90
CA ILE A 154 5.24 6.15 -20.70
C ILE A 154 6.75 6.15 -20.38
N ALA A 155 7.48 5.12 -20.81
CA ALA A 155 8.94 5.07 -20.63
C ALA A 155 9.69 6.14 -21.42
N THR A 156 9.08 6.72 -22.47
CA THR A 156 9.69 7.82 -23.24
C THR A 156 9.52 9.18 -22.56
N LEU A 157 8.70 9.26 -21.50
CA LEU A 157 8.39 10.52 -20.83
C LEU A 157 9.58 11.00 -19.98
N PRO A 158 10.06 12.24 -20.18
CA PRO A 158 11.33 12.70 -19.63
C PRO A 158 11.30 12.89 -18.11
N LEU A 159 10.15 13.24 -17.55
CA LEU A 159 9.97 13.57 -16.13
C LEU A 159 9.45 12.41 -15.29
N LEU A 160 9.14 11.26 -15.91
CA LEU A 160 8.60 10.10 -15.20
C LEU A 160 9.66 9.55 -14.24
N SER A 161 9.34 9.61 -12.95
CA SER A 161 10.25 9.19 -11.87
C SER A 161 9.64 8.19 -10.91
N ASN A 162 8.31 8.03 -10.90
CA ASN A 162 7.62 7.07 -10.04
C ASN A 162 6.74 6.15 -10.89
N LEU A 163 6.90 4.85 -10.71
CA LEU A 163 6.09 3.84 -11.39
C LEU A 163 5.61 2.79 -10.38
N SER A 164 4.30 2.63 -10.27
CA SER A 164 3.66 1.61 -9.45
C SER A 164 2.77 0.72 -10.30
N LEU A 165 3.03 -0.58 -10.28
CA LEU A 165 2.29 -1.58 -11.04
C LEU A 165 1.66 -2.58 -10.07
N GLU A 166 0.35 -2.76 -10.14
CA GLU A 166 -0.39 -3.72 -9.32
C GLU A 166 -1.16 -4.70 -10.18
N PHE A 167 -0.74 -5.96 -10.21
CA PHE A 167 -1.45 -7.03 -10.89
C PHE A 167 -2.55 -7.62 -9.99
N VAL A 168 -3.81 -7.41 -10.39
CA VAL A 168 -4.96 -7.89 -9.63
C VAL A 168 -5.24 -9.35 -9.96
N TRP A 169 -5.19 -10.18 -8.92
CA TRP A 169 -5.26 -11.64 -8.98
C TRP A 169 -6.50 -12.16 -9.74
N ASN A 170 -6.30 -13.13 -10.63
CA ASN A 170 -7.31 -14.14 -10.96
C ASN A 170 -6.69 -15.55 -10.90
N TYR A 171 -7.34 -16.45 -10.15
CA TYR A 171 -6.92 -17.83 -9.94
C TYR A 171 -6.75 -18.63 -11.24
N HIS A 172 -7.35 -18.18 -12.34
CA HIS A 172 -7.50 -19.01 -13.55
C HIS A 172 -6.55 -18.69 -14.69
N LYS A 173 -5.94 -17.49 -14.75
CA LYS A 173 -5.02 -17.11 -15.83
C LYS A 173 -3.87 -16.26 -15.29
N PRO A 174 -2.68 -16.84 -15.06
CA PRO A 174 -1.49 -16.05 -14.79
C PRO A 174 -1.21 -15.16 -16.01
N HIS A 175 -0.65 -13.98 -15.78
CA HIS A 175 -0.16 -13.16 -16.88
C HIS A 175 0.89 -13.96 -17.66
N ALA A 176 0.69 -14.06 -18.98
CA ALA A 176 1.47 -14.94 -19.84
C ALA A 176 2.75 -14.30 -20.38
N SER A 177 2.84 -12.97 -20.35
CA SER A 177 3.95 -12.22 -20.96
C SER A 177 4.75 -11.43 -19.93
N PRO A 178 6.09 -11.53 -19.95
CA PRO A 178 6.95 -10.73 -19.07
C PRO A 178 6.84 -9.24 -19.43
N LEU A 179 6.83 -8.38 -18.42
CA LEU A 179 6.88 -6.93 -18.63
C LEU A 179 8.24 -6.51 -19.19
N ASN A 180 8.25 -5.64 -20.21
CA ASN A 180 9.49 -5.02 -20.67
C ASN A 180 9.76 -3.72 -19.89
N LEU A 181 10.48 -3.82 -18.76
CA LEU A 181 10.82 -2.66 -17.93
C LEU A 181 12.19 -2.03 -18.27
N SER A 182 12.89 -2.55 -19.27
CA SER A 182 14.17 -2.01 -19.71
C SER A 182 14.11 -0.59 -20.32
N PRO A 183 13.01 -0.11 -20.92
CA PRO A 183 12.96 1.24 -21.50
C PRO A 183 12.97 2.39 -20.49
N PHE A 184 12.83 2.14 -19.18
CA PHE A 184 12.86 3.22 -18.18
C PHE A 184 14.29 3.64 -17.82
N HIS A 185 14.53 4.95 -17.68
CA HIS A 185 15.88 5.50 -17.43
C HIS A 185 15.98 6.50 -16.26
N ASN A 186 14.84 7.06 -15.80
CA ASN A 186 14.81 8.18 -14.85
C ASN A 186 14.01 7.89 -13.56
N LEU A 187 13.73 6.61 -13.28
CA LEU A 187 12.95 6.21 -12.12
C LEU A 187 13.73 6.39 -10.81
N LYS A 188 13.07 7.03 -9.85
CA LYS A 188 13.49 7.19 -8.46
C LYS A 188 12.73 6.26 -7.52
N SER A 189 11.50 5.89 -7.89
CA SER A 189 10.66 4.94 -7.16
C SER A 189 10.04 3.93 -8.11
N PHE A 190 10.13 2.66 -7.76
CA PHE A 190 9.48 1.57 -8.47
C PHE A 190 8.75 0.65 -7.48
N SER A 191 7.49 0.37 -7.77
CA SER A 191 6.67 -0.57 -7.01
C SER A 191 6.04 -1.59 -7.96
N LEU A 192 6.13 -2.86 -7.59
CA LEU A 192 5.47 -3.96 -8.28
C LEU A 192 4.78 -4.85 -7.25
N LYS A 193 3.47 -5.00 -7.40
CA LYS A 193 2.62 -5.83 -6.56
C LYS A 193 1.88 -6.84 -7.41
N GLY A 194 1.70 -8.06 -6.91
CA GLY A 194 0.86 -9.04 -7.60
C GLY A 194 1.12 -10.50 -7.28
N SER A 195 0.61 -11.37 -8.15
CA SER A 195 0.79 -12.82 -8.09
C SER A 195 1.32 -13.33 -9.41
N PHE A 196 2.43 -14.07 -9.34
CA PHE A 196 3.15 -14.55 -10.51
C PHE A 196 3.43 -16.04 -10.36
N ARG A 197 3.28 -16.81 -11.44
CA ARG A 197 3.62 -18.24 -11.43
C ARG A 197 5.12 -18.46 -11.55
N ASP A 198 5.76 -17.71 -12.43
CA ASP A 198 7.20 -17.74 -12.66
C ASP A 198 7.77 -16.37 -12.33
N LEU A 199 8.33 -16.26 -11.11
CA LEU A 199 8.93 -15.04 -10.60
C LEU A 199 10.21 -14.67 -11.38
N GLU A 200 11.01 -15.65 -11.78
CA GLU A 200 12.29 -15.37 -12.42
C GLU A 200 12.06 -14.74 -13.80
N GLU A 201 11.23 -15.36 -14.63
CA GLU A 201 10.98 -14.92 -16.01
C GLU A 201 10.16 -13.63 -16.08
N ASN A 202 9.07 -13.55 -15.30
CA ASN A 202 8.07 -12.48 -15.43
C ASN A 202 8.33 -11.27 -14.54
N VAL A 203 9.19 -11.41 -13.53
CA VAL A 203 9.37 -10.39 -12.49
C VAL A 203 10.84 -10.02 -12.34
N LEU A 204 11.67 -10.96 -11.90
CA LEU A 204 13.05 -10.66 -11.51
C LEU A 204 13.90 -10.25 -12.72
N ARG A 205 13.78 -10.94 -13.87
CA ARG A 205 14.52 -10.52 -15.07
C ARG A 205 14.12 -9.12 -15.55
N PRO A 206 12.82 -8.78 -15.72
CA PRO A 206 12.41 -7.40 -16.01
C PRO A 206 12.97 -6.37 -15.04
N ILE A 207 12.92 -6.65 -13.74
CA ILE A 207 13.43 -5.73 -12.70
C ILE A 207 14.95 -5.55 -12.83
N ARG A 208 15.72 -6.60 -13.10
CA ARG A 208 17.17 -6.45 -13.36
C ARG A 208 17.43 -5.53 -14.54
N GLY A 209 16.63 -5.63 -15.60
CA GLY A 209 16.67 -4.71 -16.75
C GLY A 209 16.37 -3.26 -16.36
N LEU A 210 15.35 -3.05 -15.52
CA LEU A 210 15.02 -1.74 -14.96
C LEU A 210 16.16 -1.18 -14.11
N LEU A 211 16.65 -1.95 -13.14
CA LEU A 211 17.71 -1.51 -12.23
C LEU A 211 18.97 -1.08 -12.99
N LYS A 212 19.36 -1.85 -14.02
CA LYS A 212 20.51 -1.54 -14.87
C LYS A 212 20.45 -0.12 -15.46
N ASN A 213 19.25 0.37 -15.76
CA ASN A 213 19.04 1.64 -16.45
C ASN A 213 18.65 2.79 -15.51
N ASN A 214 18.39 2.53 -14.23
CA ASN A 214 17.91 3.53 -13.26
C ASN A 214 18.86 3.63 -12.07
N ALA A 215 20.00 4.28 -12.26
CA ALA A 215 21.05 4.39 -11.23
C ALA A 215 20.64 5.22 -10.01
N ASP A 216 19.69 6.15 -10.18
CA ASP A 216 19.18 7.03 -9.12
C ASP A 216 17.97 6.44 -8.38
N LEU A 217 17.64 5.16 -8.60
CA LEU A 217 16.54 4.49 -7.92
C LEU A 217 16.80 4.47 -6.41
N SER A 218 15.87 5.07 -5.66
CA SER A 218 15.96 5.24 -4.21
C SER A 218 14.96 4.37 -3.45
N THR A 219 13.86 3.99 -4.10
CA THR A 219 12.78 3.17 -3.53
C THR A 219 12.48 2.00 -4.45
N LEU A 220 12.53 0.79 -3.89
CA LEU A 220 12.17 -0.44 -4.56
C LEU A 220 11.18 -1.22 -3.69
N SER A 221 9.96 -1.43 -4.19
CA SER A 221 8.91 -2.18 -3.50
C SER A 221 8.46 -3.35 -4.36
N LEU A 222 8.65 -4.57 -3.85
CA LEU A 222 8.33 -5.83 -4.51
C LEU A 222 7.42 -6.63 -3.59
N ASP A 223 6.12 -6.59 -3.83
CA ASP A 223 5.08 -7.18 -2.96
C ASP A 223 4.37 -8.32 -3.68
N PHE A 224 4.86 -9.54 -3.49
CA PHE A 224 4.35 -10.72 -4.17
C PHE A 224 3.46 -11.56 -3.26
N THR A 225 2.48 -12.22 -3.85
CA THR A 225 1.63 -13.20 -3.17
C THR A 225 1.86 -14.60 -3.75
N LYS A 226 2.02 -15.60 -2.87
CA LYS A 226 2.48 -16.94 -3.27
C LYS A 226 1.44 -17.60 -4.17
N SER A 227 1.82 -17.92 -5.40
CA SER A 227 1.09 -18.87 -6.22
C SER A 227 1.34 -20.28 -5.68
N SER A 228 0.36 -21.19 -5.78
CA SER A 228 0.51 -22.59 -5.36
C SER A 228 1.69 -23.31 -6.05
N SER A 229 2.21 -22.75 -7.15
CA SER A 229 3.28 -23.32 -7.97
C SER A 229 4.59 -22.52 -7.97
N SER A 230 4.69 -21.36 -7.29
CA SER A 230 5.87 -20.51 -7.42
C SER A 230 7.01 -20.98 -6.50
N THR A 231 8.18 -21.25 -7.09
CA THR A 231 9.44 -21.34 -6.36
C THR A 231 9.77 -19.99 -5.75
N GLU A 232 10.23 -19.98 -4.50
CA GLU A 232 10.59 -18.74 -3.81
C GLU A 232 11.90 -18.18 -4.39
N ALA A 233 12.03 -16.86 -4.45
CA ALA A 233 13.18 -16.20 -5.05
C ALA A 233 14.33 -16.09 -4.03
N ASP A 234 15.55 -16.44 -4.43
CA ASP A 234 16.72 -16.20 -3.59
C ASP A 234 17.12 -14.71 -3.62
N LEU A 235 17.09 -14.07 -2.45
CA LEU A 235 17.36 -12.64 -2.28
C LEU A 235 18.81 -12.29 -2.60
N ASP A 236 19.75 -13.14 -2.22
CA ASP A 236 21.18 -12.90 -2.45
C ASP A 236 21.50 -13.00 -3.93
N GLN A 237 20.99 -14.04 -4.60
CA GLN A 237 21.12 -14.18 -6.04
C GLN A 237 20.46 -13.00 -6.77
N PHE A 238 19.31 -12.53 -6.30
CA PHE A 238 18.66 -11.36 -6.87
C PHE A 238 19.51 -10.09 -6.72
N ILE A 239 20.05 -9.81 -5.53
CA ILE A 239 20.84 -8.59 -5.28
C ILE A 239 22.21 -8.66 -5.96
N THR A 240 22.92 -9.79 -5.88
CA THR A 240 24.23 -9.98 -6.54
C THR A 240 24.13 -9.92 -8.06
N SER A 241 22.96 -10.18 -8.64
CA SER A 241 22.74 -10.04 -10.08
C SER A 241 22.64 -8.58 -10.57
N TRP A 242 22.65 -7.60 -9.65
CA TRP A 242 22.60 -6.19 -10.02
C TRP A 242 23.92 -5.76 -10.69
N SER A 243 23.82 -5.00 -11.78
CA SER A 243 25.01 -4.68 -12.58
C SER A 243 26.00 -3.79 -11.82
N PRO A 244 27.33 -3.91 -12.02
CA PRO A 244 28.35 -3.10 -11.32
C PRO A 244 28.15 -1.58 -11.38
N LYS A 245 27.55 -1.06 -12.46
CA LYS A 245 27.21 0.36 -12.59
C LYS A 245 26.12 0.80 -11.62
N VAL A 246 25.15 -0.08 -11.35
CA VAL A 246 24.14 0.11 -10.30
C VAL A 246 24.84 0.13 -8.96
N LEU A 247 25.73 -0.83 -8.70
CA LEU A 247 26.46 -0.96 -7.43
C LEU A 247 27.30 0.29 -7.10
N ALA A 248 27.88 0.94 -8.09
CA ALA A 248 28.71 2.13 -7.90
C ALA A 248 27.92 3.42 -7.59
N LYS A 249 26.62 3.47 -7.92
CA LYS A 249 25.76 4.65 -7.75
C LYS A 249 24.52 4.39 -6.89
N ALA A 250 24.31 3.17 -6.44
CA ALA A 250 23.09 2.74 -5.75
C ALA A 250 22.85 3.59 -4.51
N ASN A 251 21.81 4.42 -4.59
CA ASN A 251 21.30 5.21 -3.49
C ASN A 251 19.95 4.64 -3.02
N LEU A 252 19.86 3.31 -2.98
CA LEU A 252 18.65 2.63 -2.54
C LEU A 252 18.47 2.86 -1.03
N LYS A 253 17.46 3.65 -0.68
CA LYS A 253 17.16 4.06 0.70
C LYS A 253 16.01 3.26 1.29
N HIS A 254 15.06 2.85 0.45
CA HIS A 254 13.86 2.12 0.85
C HIS A 254 13.72 0.83 0.06
N LEU A 255 13.65 -0.28 0.79
CA LEU A 255 13.47 -1.62 0.22
C LEU A 255 12.29 -2.30 0.88
N ARG A 256 11.29 -2.68 0.09
CA ARG A 256 10.13 -3.46 0.53
C ARG A 256 10.08 -4.77 -0.24
N LEU A 257 10.00 -5.90 0.46
CA LEU A 257 10.10 -7.24 -0.10
C LEU A 257 9.02 -8.18 0.44
N GLY A 258 8.37 -8.90 -0.46
CA GLY A 258 7.50 -10.05 -0.19
C GLY A 258 7.93 -11.27 -1.00
N LEU A 259 7.87 -12.47 -0.39
CA LEU A 259 8.25 -13.78 -0.97
C LEU A 259 9.71 -14.00 -1.39
N PHE A 260 10.65 -13.37 -0.70
CA PHE A 260 12.07 -13.68 -0.89
C PHE A 260 12.55 -14.69 0.16
N GLN A 261 13.48 -15.57 -0.21
CA GLN A 261 14.19 -16.47 0.69
C GLN A 261 15.70 -16.20 0.63
N GLY A 262 16.46 -16.84 1.52
CA GLY A 262 17.92 -16.85 1.46
C GLY A 262 18.60 -15.96 2.50
N THR A 263 19.91 -15.87 2.38
CA THR A 263 20.80 -15.18 3.32
C THR A 263 21.56 -14.10 2.56
N LEU A 264 21.59 -12.87 3.05
CA LEU A 264 22.45 -11.85 2.43
C LEU A 264 23.92 -12.15 2.69
N THR A 265 24.71 -12.23 1.63
CA THR A 265 26.17 -12.27 1.70
C THR A 265 26.75 -10.86 1.83
N PRO A 266 28.00 -10.72 2.32
CA PRO A 266 28.70 -9.42 2.36
C PRO A 266 28.72 -8.71 0.99
N SER A 267 28.80 -9.48 -0.09
CA SER A 267 28.72 -8.96 -1.47
C SER A 267 27.40 -8.22 -1.70
N SER A 268 26.27 -8.84 -1.37
CA SER A 268 24.93 -8.22 -1.51
C SER A 268 24.76 -6.98 -0.64
N LEU A 269 25.27 -7.00 0.59
CA LEU A 269 25.13 -5.87 1.53
C LEU A 269 25.88 -4.63 1.08
N SER A 270 26.97 -4.80 0.33
CA SER A 270 27.71 -3.66 -0.22
C SER A 270 26.83 -2.75 -1.08
N HIS A 271 25.73 -3.29 -1.63
CA HIS A 271 24.75 -2.58 -2.46
C HIS A 271 23.63 -1.92 -1.66
N LEU A 272 23.53 -2.23 -0.36
CA LEU A 272 22.49 -1.74 0.54
C LEU A 272 23.03 -0.77 1.59
N ARG A 273 24.25 -0.23 1.42
CA ARG A 273 24.87 0.67 2.40
C ARG A 273 24.07 1.96 2.66
N SER A 274 23.33 2.42 1.67
CA SER A 274 22.46 3.61 1.75
C SER A 274 21.08 3.30 2.33
N LEU A 275 20.80 2.03 2.66
CA LEU A 275 19.49 1.60 3.09
C LEU A 275 19.16 2.19 4.46
N SER A 276 18.01 2.85 4.54
CA SER A 276 17.47 3.46 5.76
C SER A 276 16.11 2.89 6.15
N SER A 277 15.43 2.22 5.22
CA SER A 277 14.12 1.62 5.41
C SER A 277 14.09 0.21 4.83
N LEU A 278 13.66 -0.75 5.64
CA LEU A 278 13.45 -2.13 5.22
C LEU A 278 12.06 -2.62 5.66
N GLU A 279 11.24 -3.03 4.69
CA GLU A 279 9.94 -3.64 4.94
C GLU A 279 9.92 -5.08 4.43
N LEU A 280 9.66 -6.04 5.31
CA LEU A 280 9.52 -7.45 5.00
C LEU A 280 8.06 -7.86 5.25
N LEU A 281 7.40 -8.44 4.25
CA LEU A 281 5.94 -8.63 4.28
C LEU A 281 5.48 -10.05 4.61
N ASP A 282 6.28 -11.08 4.37
CA ASP A 282 5.87 -12.48 4.55
C ASP A 282 6.57 -13.12 5.75
N ALA A 283 5.82 -13.56 6.76
CA ALA A 283 6.40 -14.22 7.94
C ALA A 283 6.93 -15.64 7.66
N ARG A 284 6.62 -16.20 6.48
CA ARG A 284 7.21 -17.44 5.99
C ARG A 284 8.58 -17.23 5.39
N MET A 285 8.97 -15.97 5.15
CA MET A 285 10.39 -15.68 5.07
C MET A 285 10.95 -16.17 6.39
N VAL A 286 11.63 -17.31 6.35
CA VAL A 286 12.68 -17.58 7.32
C VAL A 286 13.67 -16.48 7.01
N VAL A 287 13.43 -15.30 7.59
CA VAL A 287 14.39 -14.23 7.66
C VAL A 287 15.51 -14.87 8.45
N SER A 288 16.42 -15.50 7.71
CA SER A 288 17.55 -16.18 8.27
C SER A 288 18.18 -15.17 9.22
N ALA A 289 18.47 -15.58 10.45
CA ALA A 289 19.12 -14.72 11.46
C ALA A 289 20.26 -13.89 10.82
N ASN A 290 20.91 -14.51 9.84
CA ASN A 290 21.91 -14.00 8.94
C ASN A 290 21.63 -12.60 8.35
N ILE A 291 20.40 -12.16 8.00
CA ILE A 291 20.21 -10.81 7.45
C ILE A 291 20.52 -9.71 8.48
N TRP A 292 20.13 -9.92 9.73
CA TRP A 292 20.29 -8.91 10.77
C TRP A 292 21.74 -8.89 11.26
N ASP A 293 22.35 -10.07 11.39
CA ASP A 293 23.79 -10.18 11.67
C ASP A 293 24.63 -9.54 10.56
N ALA A 294 24.24 -9.73 9.30
CA ALA A 294 24.84 -9.10 8.13
C ALA A 294 24.76 -7.56 8.18
N LEU A 295 23.55 -6.99 8.38
CA LEU A 295 23.36 -5.55 8.50
C LEU A 295 24.16 -4.97 9.68
N HIS A 296 24.22 -5.70 10.80
CA HIS A 296 25.02 -5.34 11.97
C HIS A 296 26.52 -5.29 11.63
N GLN A 297 27.06 -6.33 11.00
CA GLN A 297 28.48 -6.43 10.62
C GLN A 297 28.90 -5.30 9.67
N GLU A 298 28.05 -4.97 8.69
CA GLU A 298 28.30 -3.89 7.73
C GLU A 298 27.97 -2.49 8.27
N LYS A 299 27.53 -2.39 9.53
CA LYS A 299 27.16 -1.14 10.21
C LYS A 299 26.10 -0.34 9.46
N ILE A 300 25.17 -1.05 8.82
CA ILE A 300 24.01 -0.44 8.16
C ILE A 300 22.95 -0.25 9.22
N HIS A 301 22.63 0.99 9.57
CA HIS A 301 21.64 1.34 10.59
C HIS A 301 20.34 1.81 9.94
N LEU A 302 19.29 1.00 10.08
CA LEU A 302 17.97 1.32 9.58
C LEU A 302 17.25 2.30 10.51
N ARG A 303 16.43 3.18 9.94
CA ARG A 303 15.54 4.11 10.66
C ARG A 303 14.10 3.64 10.62
N GLU A 304 13.72 2.92 9.57
CA GLU A 304 12.38 2.42 9.38
C GLU A 304 12.42 0.92 9.14
N ILE A 305 11.70 0.18 9.98
CA ILE A 305 11.71 -1.28 9.97
C ILE A 305 10.29 -1.80 10.07
N VAL A 306 9.88 -2.59 9.10
CA VAL A 306 8.65 -3.38 9.16
C VAL A 306 9.02 -4.84 9.03
N VAL A 307 8.71 -5.64 10.05
CA VAL A 307 9.04 -7.07 10.07
C VAL A 307 7.83 -7.93 10.37
N PRO A 308 7.72 -9.11 9.73
CA PRO A 308 6.59 -9.99 9.93
C PRO A 308 6.82 -10.97 11.11
N ALA A 309 8.08 -11.09 11.54
CA ALA A 309 8.53 -11.97 12.61
C ALA A 309 9.71 -11.33 13.37
N VAL A 310 9.79 -11.60 14.66
CA VAL A 310 10.89 -11.16 15.54
C VAL A 310 11.67 -12.39 15.98
N ASN A 311 12.99 -12.32 15.92
CA ASN A 311 13.91 -13.32 16.44
C ASN A 311 15.05 -12.66 17.24
N ASP A 312 15.89 -13.46 17.88
CA ASP A 312 17.00 -12.99 18.73
C ASP A 312 18.03 -12.13 17.95
N SER A 313 18.38 -12.53 16.73
CA SER A 313 19.32 -11.76 15.89
C SER A 313 18.76 -10.38 15.50
N PHE A 314 17.47 -10.30 15.18
CA PHE A 314 16.79 -9.03 14.97
C PHE A 314 16.91 -8.11 16.19
N LEU A 315 16.54 -8.61 17.38
CA LEU A 315 16.61 -7.81 18.61
C LEU A 315 18.03 -7.39 18.96
N ARG A 316 19.03 -8.25 18.73
CA ARG A 316 20.45 -7.88 18.87
C ARG A 316 20.83 -6.75 17.93
N TYR A 317 20.41 -6.81 16.67
CA TYR A 317 20.68 -5.79 15.68
C TYR A 317 20.06 -4.44 16.04
N ILE A 318 18.73 -4.38 16.25
CA ILE A 318 18.07 -3.11 16.62
C ILE A 318 18.47 -2.66 18.02
N GLY A 319 18.90 -3.60 18.87
CA GLY A 319 19.48 -3.32 20.17
C GLY A 319 20.92 -2.83 20.08
N SER A 320 21.62 -2.87 18.95
CA SER A 320 23.04 -2.46 18.86
C SER A 320 23.25 -0.98 18.58
N TYR A 321 22.20 -0.25 18.20
CA TYR A 321 22.25 1.17 17.86
C TYR A 321 20.98 1.89 18.35
N SER A 322 20.94 3.22 18.21
CA SER A 322 19.77 4.06 18.47
C SER A 322 19.43 4.88 17.21
N GLY A 323 18.21 5.41 17.11
CA GLY A 323 17.79 6.24 15.97
C GLY A 323 16.72 5.61 15.08
N ILE A 324 16.10 4.51 15.51
CA ILE A 324 14.90 3.99 14.84
C ILE A 324 13.76 4.99 15.05
N ARG A 325 13.08 5.33 13.95
CA ARG A 325 11.92 6.22 13.90
C ARG A 325 10.62 5.47 13.69
N LYS A 326 10.64 4.44 12.84
CA LYS A 326 9.47 3.59 12.58
C LYS A 326 9.83 2.14 12.86
N LEU A 327 9.07 1.50 13.74
CA LEU A 327 9.22 0.07 14.02
C LEU A 327 7.85 -0.61 14.04
N HIS A 328 7.59 -1.44 13.04
CA HIS A 328 6.36 -2.20 12.94
C HIS A 328 6.63 -3.69 12.97
N TYR A 329 5.96 -4.39 13.88
CA TYR A 329 5.91 -5.84 13.97
C TYR A 329 4.49 -6.32 13.67
N HIS A 330 4.33 -7.01 12.53
CA HIS A 330 3.05 -7.57 12.11
C HIS A 330 3.15 -9.08 12.03
N SER A 331 2.67 -9.81 13.04
CA SER A 331 2.71 -11.27 13.03
C SER A 331 1.70 -11.84 12.01
N VAL A 332 2.10 -11.95 10.74
CA VAL A 332 1.26 -12.46 9.66
C VAL A 332 1.54 -13.94 9.46
N GLY A 333 0.70 -14.83 10.00
CA GLY A 333 0.70 -16.22 9.54
C GLY A 333 1.79 -17.14 10.08
N ALA A 334 2.64 -16.69 11.02
CA ALA A 334 3.59 -17.58 11.68
C ALA A 334 2.84 -18.78 12.33
N PRO A 335 3.38 -20.01 12.23
CA PRO A 335 2.88 -21.16 12.98
C PRO A 335 2.86 -20.85 14.47
N ILE A 336 2.07 -21.62 15.21
CA ILE A 336 1.65 -21.46 16.63
C ILE A 336 2.83 -21.59 17.62
N GLU A 337 4.04 -21.19 17.25
CA GLU A 337 5.12 -21.01 18.20
C GLU A 337 4.74 -19.81 19.05
N ARG A 338 4.34 -20.12 20.28
CA ARG A 338 4.13 -19.19 21.38
C ARG A 338 5.19 -18.11 21.25
N ALA A 339 4.76 -16.89 20.95
CA ALA A 339 5.67 -15.76 20.82
C ALA A 339 6.57 -15.76 22.06
N ASP A 340 7.87 -15.98 21.86
CA ASP A 340 8.79 -16.27 22.94
C ASP A 340 8.70 -15.11 23.93
N SER A 341 8.21 -15.43 25.13
CA SER A 341 8.05 -14.46 26.21
C SER A 341 9.39 -13.83 26.57
N THR A 342 10.49 -14.53 26.32
CA THR A 342 11.86 -14.05 26.49
C THR A 342 12.21 -12.96 25.47
N LEU A 343 11.80 -13.12 24.20
CA LEU A 343 12.04 -12.09 23.17
C LEU A 343 11.21 -10.84 23.44
N ALA A 344 9.97 -10.98 23.90
CA ALA A 344 9.14 -9.85 24.29
C ALA A 344 9.79 -9.06 25.44
N ASP A 345 10.25 -9.78 26.46
CA ASP A 345 10.92 -9.17 27.61
C ASP A 345 12.21 -8.45 27.19
N MET A 346 13.04 -9.11 26.37
CA MET A 346 14.25 -8.50 25.82
C MET A 346 13.93 -7.23 25.02
N PHE A 347 12.89 -7.26 24.20
CA PHE A 347 12.46 -6.10 23.42
C PHE A 347 12.06 -4.93 24.34
N TYR A 348 11.11 -5.14 25.25
CA TYR A 348 10.60 -4.06 26.09
C TYR A 348 11.58 -3.57 27.17
N GLU A 349 12.42 -4.45 27.70
CA GLU A 349 13.32 -4.11 28.82
C GLU A 349 14.70 -3.63 28.37
N GLN A 350 15.17 -4.05 27.20
CA GLN A 350 16.55 -3.78 26.76
C GLN A 350 16.62 -3.00 25.45
N VAL A 351 15.75 -3.30 24.49
CA VAL A 351 15.82 -2.71 23.14
C VAL A 351 15.05 -1.41 23.06
N LEU A 352 13.75 -1.41 23.36
CA LEU A 352 12.87 -0.26 23.24
C LEU A 352 13.39 0.98 24.02
N PRO A 353 13.93 0.85 25.25
CA PRO A 353 14.51 2.00 25.96
C PRO A 353 15.56 2.78 25.17
N ARG A 354 16.31 2.13 24.26
CA ARG A 354 17.36 2.76 23.44
C ARG A 354 16.81 3.67 22.34
N HIS A 355 15.53 3.56 22.03
CA HIS A 355 14.86 4.29 20.94
C HIS A 355 13.78 5.26 21.44
N THR A 356 13.65 5.42 22.76
CA THR A 356 12.62 6.27 23.39
C THR A 356 12.62 7.71 22.87
N ASP A 357 13.80 8.29 22.63
CA ASP A 357 13.94 9.66 22.15
C ASP A 357 13.81 9.82 20.63
N THR A 358 13.72 8.72 19.87
CA THR A 358 13.75 8.76 18.39
C THR A 358 12.55 8.10 17.73
N LEU A 359 11.80 7.26 18.44
CA LEU A 359 10.73 6.46 17.89
C LEU A 359 9.44 7.29 17.72
N GLU A 360 9.09 7.56 16.46
CA GLU A 360 7.94 8.36 16.04
C GLU A 360 6.70 7.48 15.76
N ASP A 361 6.90 6.25 15.26
CA ASP A 361 5.83 5.33 14.88
C ASP A 361 6.14 3.89 15.34
N LEU A 362 5.32 3.37 16.24
CA LEU A 362 5.47 2.03 16.80
C LEU A 362 4.17 1.24 16.60
N ALA A 363 4.26 0.10 15.91
CA ALA A 363 3.15 -0.83 15.78
C ALA A 363 3.56 -2.24 16.19
N ILE A 364 2.90 -2.83 17.19
CA ILE A 364 3.19 -4.17 17.70
C ILE A 364 1.89 -4.99 17.65
N HIS A 365 1.77 -5.82 16.63
CA HIS A 365 0.60 -6.64 16.33
C HIS A 365 0.93 -8.13 16.31
N PRO A 366 1.16 -8.75 17.49
CA PRO A 366 1.24 -10.19 17.59
C PRO A 366 -0.08 -10.82 17.14
N ARG A 367 -0.03 -12.08 16.69
CA ARG A 367 -1.21 -12.83 16.27
C ARG A 367 -2.03 -13.33 17.46
N PHE A 368 -1.35 -13.61 18.57
CA PHE A 368 -1.90 -14.21 19.76
C PHE A 368 -1.63 -13.32 20.98
N GLU A 369 -2.50 -13.42 21.98
CA GLU A 369 -2.28 -12.81 23.30
C GLU A 369 -0.98 -13.33 23.96
N GLY A 370 -0.38 -12.52 24.83
CA GLY A 370 0.89 -12.84 25.49
C GLY A 370 1.77 -11.61 25.71
N ARG A 371 3.04 -11.83 26.07
CA ARG A 371 3.96 -10.74 26.50
C ARG A 371 4.27 -9.67 25.46
N TRP A 372 4.00 -9.94 24.18
CA TRP A 372 4.07 -8.93 23.11
C TRP A 372 2.90 -7.95 23.12
N SER A 373 1.75 -8.36 23.67
CA SER A 373 0.55 -7.52 23.76
C SER A 373 0.74 -6.43 24.82
N PHE A 374 0.01 -5.34 24.65
CA PHE A 374 -0.01 -4.23 25.59
C PHE A 374 -0.59 -4.66 26.94
N GLY A 375 0.14 -4.34 28.01
CA GLY A 375 -0.24 -4.58 29.39
C GLY A 375 0.51 -3.64 30.34
N GLU A 376 0.21 -3.73 31.64
CA GLU A 376 0.83 -2.84 32.63
C GLU A 376 2.36 -2.90 32.63
N ARG A 377 2.93 -4.07 32.33
CA ARG A 377 4.38 -4.30 32.29
C ARG A 377 5.10 -3.43 31.26
N ASN A 378 4.59 -3.38 30.03
CA ASN A 378 5.22 -2.62 28.94
C ASN A 378 4.69 -1.20 28.80
N ALA A 379 3.54 -0.88 29.40
CA ALA A 379 3.01 0.49 29.44
C ALA A 379 4.05 1.49 29.96
N LYS A 380 4.82 1.13 31.01
CA LYS A 380 5.82 2.04 31.59
C LYS A 380 6.89 2.46 30.58
N VAL A 381 7.45 1.53 29.80
CA VAL A 381 8.48 1.85 28.80
C VAL A 381 7.88 2.55 27.59
N LEU A 382 6.66 2.20 27.18
CA LEU A 382 5.98 2.88 26.08
C LEU A 382 5.76 4.36 26.39
N ARG A 383 5.38 4.72 27.63
CA ARG A 383 5.26 6.12 28.07
C ARG A 383 6.57 6.92 28.03
N GLN A 384 7.72 6.25 27.93
CA GLN A 384 9.02 6.91 27.80
C GLN A 384 9.30 7.34 26.36
N CYS A 385 8.54 6.86 25.36
CA CYS A 385 8.70 7.24 23.97
C CYS A 385 8.14 8.65 23.71
N THR A 386 8.81 9.71 24.18
CA THR A 386 8.25 11.06 24.25
C THR A 386 7.94 11.70 22.90
N VAL A 387 8.56 11.23 21.81
CA VAL A 387 8.37 11.74 20.45
C VAL A 387 7.37 10.93 19.62
N LEU A 388 6.67 9.97 20.25
CA LEU A 388 5.76 9.06 19.56
C LEU A 388 4.53 9.81 19.01
N MET A 389 4.31 9.67 17.70
CA MET A 389 3.19 10.25 16.94
C MET A 389 2.13 9.21 16.58
N SER A 390 2.55 7.95 16.41
CA SER A 390 1.66 6.83 16.09
C SER A 390 1.95 5.64 17.00
N LEU A 391 0.89 5.09 17.60
CA LEU A 391 0.96 3.89 18.46
C LEU A 391 -0.08 2.86 18.00
N GLY A 392 0.40 1.74 17.47
CA GLY A 392 -0.38 0.54 17.21
C GLY A 392 -0.06 -0.54 18.24
N VAL A 393 -1.04 -1.00 19.01
CA VAL A 393 -0.85 -2.12 19.95
C VAL A 393 -1.98 -3.13 19.89
N SER A 394 -1.62 -4.39 20.09
CA SER A 394 -2.58 -5.44 20.41
C SER A 394 -2.86 -5.48 21.91
N LEU A 395 -4.13 -5.57 22.31
CA LEU A 395 -4.52 -5.61 23.72
C LEU A 395 -4.48 -7.03 24.29
N ASP A 396 -3.95 -7.18 25.50
CA ASP A 396 -4.07 -8.42 26.29
C ASP A 396 -5.40 -8.43 27.08
N ARG A 397 -5.92 -9.63 27.36
CA ARG A 397 -7.04 -9.79 28.29
C ARG A 397 -6.52 -9.71 29.72
N VAL A 398 -7.16 -8.88 30.52
CA VAL A 398 -6.93 -8.81 31.98
C VAL A 398 -7.50 -10.09 32.63
N HIS A 399 -6.96 -10.47 33.79
CA HIS A 399 -7.51 -11.55 34.62
C HIS A 399 -9.00 -11.24 34.91
N GLY A 400 -9.92 -12.00 34.29
CA GLY A 400 -11.36 -11.69 34.28
C GLY A 400 -11.96 -11.48 32.88
N GLY A 401 -11.15 -11.47 31.82
CA GLY A 401 -11.61 -11.52 30.43
C GLY A 401 -11.84 -10.16 29.76
N SER A 402 -11.72 -9.04 30.48
CA SER A 402 -11.84 -7.69 29.92
C SER A 402 -10.55 -7.23 29.23
N LEU A 403 -10.65 -6.52 28.12
CA LEU A 403 -9.49 -5.93 27.43
C LEU A 403 -8.94 -4.73 28.20
N ASN A 404 -7.61 -4.55 28.20
CA ASN A 404 -6.94 -3.44 28.89
C ASN A 404 -7.01 -2.10 28.12
N VAL A 405 -8.20 -1.73 27.63
CA VAL A 405 -8.43 -0.53 26.81
C VAL A 405 -8.10 0.74 27.61
N ALA A 406 -8.57 0.84 28.86
CA ALA A 406 -8.37 2.02 29.69
C ALA A 406 -6.88 2.33 29.94
N SER A 407 -6.05 1.32 30.21
CA SER A 407 -4.61 1.53 30.38
C SER A 407 -3.93 1.95 29.07
N ALA A 408 -4.37 1.40 27.93
CA ALA A 408 -3.86 1.80 26.62
C ALA A 408 -4.20 3.26 26.30
N LEU A 409 -5.44 3.68 26.57
CA LEU A 409 -5.85 5.07 26.39
C LEU A 409 -5.10 6.01 27.34
N ASN A 410 -4.92 5.63 28.61
CA ASN A 410 -4.11 6.41 29.55
C ASN A 410 -2.64 6.52 29.12
N CYS A 411 -2.09 5.46 28.51
CA CYS A 411 -0.78 5.49 27.90
C CYS A 411 -0.75 6.41 26.68
N ALA A 412 -1.79 6.42 25.84
CA ALA A 412 -1.89 7.32 24.70
C ALA A 412 -1.92 8.79 25.15
N LEU A 413 -2.72 9.11 26.16
CA LEU A 413 -2.84 10.47 26.71
C LEU A 413 -1.55 11.02 27.31
N SER A 414 -0.60 10.16 27.72
CA SER A 414 0.70 10.64 28.21
C SER A 414 1.67 11.08 27.11
N HIS A 415 1.31 10.89 25.84
CA HIS A 415 2.14 11.28 24.70
C HIS A 415 1.63 12.59 24.08
N PRO A 416 2.33 13.72 24.27
CA PRO A 416 1.84 15.03 23.82
C PRO A 416 1.80 15.18 22.29
N HIS A 417 2.52 14.34 21.56
CA HIS A 417 2.61 14.39 20.10
C HIS A 417 1.81 13.28 19.40
N LEU A 418 1.08 12.45 20.14
CA LEU A 418 0.37 11.32 19.57
C LEU A 418 -0.83 11.79 18.74
N GLN A 419 -0.82 11.44 17.47
CA GLN A 419 -1.86 11.76 16.48
C GLN A 419 -2.73 10.54 16.15
N GLN A 420 -2.15 9.34 16.24
CA GLN A 420 -2.80 8.10 15.82
C GLN A 420 -2.67 7.03 16.90
N LEU A 421 -3.80 6.39 17.25
CA LEU A 421 -3.84 5.21 18.11
C LEU A 421 -4.61 4.09 17.42
N TYR A 422 -3.94 2.96 17.23
CA TYR A 422 -4.54 1.76 16.66
C TYR A 422 -4.57 0.65 17.71
N LEU A 423 -5.78 0.22 18.09
CA LEU A 423 -5.99 -0.85 19.05
C LEU A 423 -6.53 -2.09 18.35
N ARG A 424 -5.82 -3.20 18.51
CA ARG A 424 -6.19 -4.49 17.92
C ARG A 424 -6.53 -5.51 19.00
N CYS A 425 -7.57 -6.30 18.77
CA CYS A 425 -7.84 -7.48 19.57
C CYS A 425 -7.09 -8.69 18.98
N THR A 426 -6.30 -9.37 19.81
CA THR A 426 -5.59 -10.60 19.42
C THR A 426 -6.43 -11.84 19.62
N LEU A 427 -6.00 -12.92 18.97
CA LEU A 427 -6.69 -14.20 19.09
C LEU A 427 -6.32 -14.85 20.43
N PHE A 428 -7.34 -15.10 21.24
CA PHE A 428 -7.20 -15.92 22.44
C PHE A 428 -7.06 -17.40 22.04
N VAL A 429 -5.94 -18.03 22.40
CA VAL A 429 -5.81 -19.48 22.31
C VAL A 429 -6.26 -20.08 23.62
N GLY A 430 -7.57 -20.24 23.79
CA GLY A 430 -8.10 -20.99 24.93
C GLY A 430 -7.62 -22.44 24.93
N PRO A 431 -7.54 -23.11 26.10
CA PRO A 431 -7.29 -24.54 26.17
C PRO A 431 -8.36 -25.26 25.34
N ARG A 432 -7.94 -25.94 24.26
CA ARG A 432 -8.84 -26.54 23.26
C ARG A 432 -9.93 -27.38 23.95
N PRO A 433 -11.22 -26.98 23.91
CA PRO A 433 -12.27 -27.96 24.05
C PRO A 433 -12.33 -28.77 22.75
N THR A 434 -12.54 -30.06 22.88
CA THR A 434 -12.54 -31.07 21.81
C THR A 434 -13.14 -30.65 20.46
N LYS A 435 -12.42 -30.97 19.36
CA LYS A 435 -12.87 -31.13 17.95
C LYS A 435 -13.47 -29.96 17.16
N ARG A 436 -13.66 -28.74 17.68
CA ARG A 436 -14.10 -27.60 16.85
C ARG A 436 -12.92 -26.70 16.45
N LYS A 437 -12.84 -26.36 15.16
CA LYS A 437 -11.90 -25.35 14.65
C LYS A 437 -12.21 -24.01 15.34
N PRO A 438 -11.22 -23.27 15.86
CA PRO A 438 -11.46 -21.98 16.49
C PRO A 438 -12.06 -21.00 15.48
N THR A 439 -13.18 -20.37 15.86
CA THR A 439 -13.77 -19.24 15.12
C THR A 439 -12.89 -18.02 15.36
N VAL A 440 -12.36 -17.43 14.28
CA VAL A 440 -11.48 -16.26 14.33
C VAL A 440 -12.35 -15.02 14.27
N LEU A 441 -12.47 -14.28 15.38
CA LEU A 441 -13.00 -12.92 15.38
C LEU A 441 -11.81 -11.99 15.63
N SER A 442 -11.41 -11.22 14.61
CA SER A 442 -10.48 -10.09 14.80
C SER A 442 -11.22 -8.81 14.49
N SER A 443 -11.43 -7.98 15.50
CA SER A 443 -11.84 -6.58 15.35
C SER A 443 -10.64 -5.67 15.58
N ALA A 444 -10.59 -4.57 14.84
CA ALA A 444 -9.64 -3.49 15.03
C ALA A 444 -10.43 -2.21 15.30
N LEU A 445 -9.99 -1.43 16.28
CA LEU A 445 -10.53 -0.11 16.57
C LEU A 445 -9.45 0.91 16.22
N ILE A 446 -9.79 1.87 15.38
CA ILE A 446 -8.89 2.94 14.94
C ILE A 446 -9.40 4.25 15.55
N PHE A 447 -8.53 4.98 16.23
CA PHE A 447 -8.83 6.29 16.80
C PHE A 447 -7.87 7.34 16.20
N SER A 448 -8.42 8.46 15.75
CA SER A 448 -7.67 9.66 15.30
C SER A 448 -7.76 10.74 16.38
N LEU A 449 -6.64 11.35 16.79
CA LEU A 449 -6.59 12.29 17.91
C LEU A 449 -6.59 13.74 17.42
N THR A 450 -7.64 14.50 17.72
CA THR A 450 -7.59 15.43 18.87
C THR A 450 -8.89 15.50 19.69
N LYS A 451 -10.03 14.95 19.24
CA LYS A 451 -11.29 14.93 20.00
C LYS A 451 -11.78 13.53 20.37
N ASP A 452 -11.45 12.51 19.58
CA ASP A 452 -12.08 11.19 19.72
C ASP A 452 -11.52 10.39 20.89
N ILE A 453 -10.25 10.56 21.27
CA ILE A 453 -9.65 9.80 22.38
C ILE A 453 -10.05 10.36 23.74
N GLU A 454 -10.13 11.67 23.90
CA GLU A 454 -10.65 12.26 25.15
C GLU A 454 -12.11 11.84 25.38
N GLN A 455 -12.94 11.91 24.33
CA GLN A 455 -14.32 11.43 24.41
C GLN A 455 -14.40 9.91 24.62
N ALA A 456 -13.54 9.11 23.97
CA ALA A 456 -13.47 7.68 24.21
C ALA A 456 -13.13 7.38 25.67
N VAL A 457 -12.10 8.02 26.24
CA VAL A 457 -11.71 7.85 27.65
C VAL A 457 -12.87 8.21 28.59
N LEU A 458 -13.55 9.33 28.35
CA LEU A 458 -14.71 9.74 29.15
C LEU A 458 -15.87 8.74 29.05
N SER A 459 -16.12 8.19 27.86
CA SER A 459 -17.15 7.17 27.65
C SER A 459 -16.80 5.83 28.30
N PHE A 460 -15.53 5.39 28.24
CA PHE A 460 -15.10 4.14 28.85
C PHE A 460 -15.00 4.23 30.37
N THR A 461 -14.60 5.37 30.92
CA THR A 461 -14.55 5.58 32.37
C THR A 461 -15.94 5.65 33.00
N THR A 462 -16.91 6.25 32.32
CA THR A 462 -18.33 6.23 32.76
C THR A 462 -19.00 4.87 32.57
N GLN A 463 -18.59 4.08 31.58
CA GLN A 463 -19.16 2.76 31.32
C GLN A 463 -18.51 1.63 32.14
N ALA A 464 -17.33 1.85 32.72
CA ALA A 464 -16.66 0.94 33.66
C ALA A 464 -17.47 0.72 34.96
N GLU A 465 -18.46 1.57 35.27
CA GLU A 465 -19.43 1.34 36.35
C GLU A 465 -20.58 0.38 35.96
N SER A 466 -20.66 -0.03 34.69
CA SER A 466 -21.73 -0.90 34.18
C SER A 466 -21.20 -1.95 33.19
N ASN A 467 -20.39 -2.88 33.70
CA ASN A 467 -19.86 -4.02 32.95
C ASN A 467 -20.98 -4.99 32.50
N ARG A 468 -21.49 -4.81 31.27
CA ARG A 468 -22.21 -5.86 30.50
C ARG A 468 -22.39 -5.61 29.00
N MET A 469 -21.98 -4.46 28.44
CA MET A 469 -22.39 -4.08 27.07
C MET A 469 -21.46 -4.51 25.92
N LEU A 470 -20.17 -4.84 26.18
CA LEU A 470 -19.25 -5.24 25.11
C LEU A 470 -19.40 -6.71 24.67
N GLU A 471 -20.12 -7.54 25.41
CA GLU A 471 -20.46 -8.92 25.01
C GLU A 471 -21.59 -9.00 23.97
N VAL A 472 -22.44 -7.97 23.87
CA VAL A 472 -23.66 -8.04 23.03
C VAL A 472 -23.38 -7.71 21.56
N VAL A 473 -22.35 -6.91 21.25
CA VAL A 473 -22.00 -6.58 19.86
C VAL A 473 -21.25 -7.72 19.15
N ALA A 474 -20.72 -8.70 19.90
CA ALA A 474 -19.96 -9.82 19.35
C ALA A 474 -20.81 -11.05 19.01
N HIS A 475 -22.12 -11.06 19.33
CA HIS A 475 -22.93 -12.27 19.27
C HIS A 475 -23.88 -12.39 18.07
N ASP A 476 -23.90 -11.40 17.16
CA ASP A 476 -24.77 -11.45 15.98
C ASP A 476 -23.99 -11.09 14.70
N SER A 477 -23.46 -12.11 14.03
CA SER A 477 -23.12 -12.02 12.61
C SER A 477 -23.11 -13.41 12.00
N ASN A 478 -24.25 -13.80 11.42
CA ASN A 478 -24.24 -14.72 10.30
C ASN A 478 -23.41 -14.09 9.16
N TYR A 479 -22.58 -14.94 8.55
CA TYR A 479 -21.75 -14.62 7.40
C TYR A 479 -22.53 -13.90 6.30
N GLU A 480 -22.20 -12.63 6.04
CA GLU A 480 -22.28 -12.07 4.69
C GLU A 480 -21.14 -11.08 4.47
N LYS A 481 -20.55 -11.19 3.27
CA LYS A 481 -19.43 -10.41 2.76
C LYS A 481 -19.73 -8.91 2.89
N ILE A 482 -18.87 -8.18 3.61
CA ILE A 482 -18.80 -6.72 3.48
C ILE A 482 -18.11 -6.43 2.14
N TYR A 483 -18.91 -6.33 1.09
CA TYR A 483 -18.58 -5.47 -0.05
C TYR A 483 -19.17 -4.10 0.28
N GLU A 484 -18.31 -3.08 0.35
CA GLU A 484 -18.75 -1.69 0.30
C GLU A 484 -19.63 -1.51 -0.94
N THR A 485 -20.93 -1.33 -0.70
CA THR A 485 -21.89 -1.01 -1.75
C THR A 485 -21.92 0.50 -1.87
N ARG A 486 -21.07 1.06 -2.74
CA ARG A 486 -21.29 2.41 -3.28
C ARG A 486 -22.41 2.32 -4.31
N VAL A 487 -23.61 2.75 -3.94
CA VAL A 487 -24.69 3.04 -4.88
C VAL A 487 -24.46 4.47 -5.36
N GLU A 488 -23.85 4.67 -6.53
CA GLU A 488 -23.99 5.94 -7.27
C GLU A 488 -24.00 5.73 -8.78
N HIS A 489 -24.82 6.54 -9.43
CA HIS A 489 -25.25 6.45 -10.82
C HIS A 489 -24.10 6.49 -11.83
N GLY A 490 -24.21 5.65 -12.85
CA GLY A 490 -23.24 5.56 -13.94
C GLY A 490 -23.25 6.81 -14.81
N VAL A 491 -22.16 7.57 -14.74
CA VAL A 491 -21.46 8.18 -15.89
C VAL A 491 -19.97 8.18 -15.54
N LEU A 492 -19.18 7.27 -16.12
CA LEU A 492 -17.73 7.16 -15.91
C LEU A 492 -16.99 7.49 -17.21
N GLY A 493 -16.19 8.56 -17.15
CA GLY A 493 -15.18 8.96 -18.12
C GLY A 493 -14.23 9.92 -17.43
N PHE A 494 -12.92 9.83 -17.73
CA PHE A 494 -11.81 10.67 -17.27
C PHE A 494 -12.15 11.63 -16.12
N VAL A 495 -11.95 11.16 -14.88
CA VAL A 495 -12.26 11.94 -13.69
C VAL A 495 -10.96 12.45 -13.09
N ALA A 496 -10.87 13.76 -12.86
CA ALA A 496 -9.97 14.34 -11.87
C ALA A 496 -10.42 13.89 -10.47
N VAL A 497 -9.62 13.08 -9.79
CA VAL A 497 -9.95 12.50 -8.47
C VAL A 497 -9.11 13.19 -7.40
N ASP A 498 -9.72 13.45 -6.24
CA ASP A 498 -9.07 14.00 -5.04
C ASP A 498 -7.88 13.12 -4.61
N ALA A 499 -6.76 13.76 -4.26
CA ALA A 499 -5.52 13.13 -3.81
C ALA A 499 -5.64 12.56 -2.39
#